data_AF-A0AAD0RWZ9-F1
#
_entry.id   AF-A0AAD0RWZ9-F1
#
_cell.length_a   1.000
_cell.length_b   1.000
_cell.length_c   1.000
_cell.angle_alpha   90.00
_cell.angle_beta   90.00
_cell.angle_gamma   90.00
#
_symmetry.space_group_name_H-M   'P 1'
#
loop_
_entity.id
_entity.type
_entity.pdbx_description
1 polymer ?
#
loop_
_entity_poly.entity_id
_entity_poly.type
_entity_poly.pdbx_seq_one_letter_code
_entity_poly.pdbx_strand_id
1 'polypeptide(L)'
;MNEDFIEIELEEEPIELCNLLKVLDLVETGGQAKTLIGEGYVGVNYEICTIKRKKLYSGDVLSFDGEQFQLTLSEDAIPNPRPEKQPEQQRQNAPLESSASTAKKRKRTKKPKVDEKTGRRPISFG
;
A
#
# COMPACT_ATOMS: atom_id res chain seq x y z
N MET A 1 -22.44 -20.06 -7.51
CA MET A 1 -22.05 -19.41 -6.26
C MET A 1 -22.21 -17.93 -6.56
N ASN A 2 -23.14 -17.27 -5.88
CA ASN A 2 -23.24 -15.82 -6.01
C ASN A 2 -22.16 -15.26 -5.09
N GLU A 3 -21.22 -14.50 -5.65
CA GLU A 3 -20.32 -13.69 -4.84
C GLU A 3 -21.12 -12.43 -4.49
N ASP A 4 -21.50 -12.33 -3.21
CA ASP A 4 -22.16 -11.14 -2.71
C ASP A 4 -21.10 -10.05 -2.55
N PHE A 5 -21.23 -8.96 -3.30
CA PHE A 5 -20.36 -7.79 -3.21
C PHE A 5 -21.05 -6.70 -2.40
N ILE A 6 -20.32 -6.12 -1.46
CA ILE A 6 -20.75 -4.94 -0.70
C ILE A 6 -20.36 -3.71 -1.52
N GLU A 7 -21.34 -2.99 -2.05
CA GLU A 7 -21.10 -1.74 -2.79
C GLU A 7 -20.67 -0.62 -1.83
N ILE A 8 -19.57 0.05 -2.17
CA ILE A 8 -19.05 1.20 -1.44
C ILE A 8 -19.02 2.39 -2.38
N GLU A 9 -19.78 3.41 -2.03
CA GLU A 9 -19.72 4.69 -2.71
C GLU A 9 -18.56 5.54 -2.19
N LEU A 10 -17.75 6.05 -3.12
CA LEU A 10 -16.66 6.99 -2.87
C LEU A 10 -17.12 8.41 -3.17
N GLU A 11 -16.91 9.30 -2.21
CA GLU A 11 -17.13 10.75 -2.40
C GLU A 11 -15.98 11.39 -3.20
N GLU A 12 -14.76 10.87 -3.06
CA GLU A 12 -13.57 11.42 -3.73
C GLU A 12 -12.63 10.30 -4.21
N GLU A 13 -12.11 10.47 -5.43
CA GLU A 13 -11.05 9.63 -5.99
C GLU A 13 -9.79 10.44 -6.29
N PRO A 14 -8.58 9.87 -6.09
CA PRO A 14 -8.28 8.54 -5.58
C PRO A 14 -8.33 8.42 -4.04
N ILE A 15 -8.77 7.26 -3.53
CA ILE A 15 -8.69 6.92 -2.10
C ILE A 15 -7.50 6.00 -1.80
N GLU A 16 -6.81 6.19 -0.67
CA GLU A 16 -5.75 5.29 -0.24
C GLU A 16 -6.32 4.04 0.47
N LEU A 17 -5.79 2.85 0.18
CA LEU A 17 -6.20 1.57 0.77
C LEU A 17 -6.27 1.61 2.32
N CYS A 18 -5.25 2.14 2.97
CA CYS A 18 -5.25 2.28 4.43
C CYS A 18 -6.32 3.24 4.95
N ASN A 19 -6.67 4.27 4.17
CA ASN A 19 -7.72 5.20 4.55
C ASN A 19 -9.10 4.58 4.32
N LEU A 20 -9.28 3.87 3.20
CA LEU A 20 -10.51 3.15 2.87
C LEU A 20 -10.89 2.17 3.99
N LEU A 21 -9.96 1.31 4.44
CA LEU A 21 -10.22 0.38 5.55
C LEU A 21 -10.70 1.09 6.83
N LYS A 22 -10.23 2.32 7.07
CA LYS A 22 -10.65 3.10 8.24
C LYS A 22 -12.02 3.76 8.03
N VAL A 23 -12.29 4.29 6.83
CA VAL A 23 -13.57 4.92 6.49
C VAL A 23 -14.72 3.89 6.52
N LEU A 24 -14.42 2.64 6.19
CA LEU A 24 -15.35 1.52 6.25
C LEU A 24 -15.48 0.89 7.65
N ASP A 25 -14.81 1.45 8.66
CA ASP A 25 -14.74 0.89 10.01
C ASP A 25 -14.32 -0.59 10.08
N LEU A 26 -13.59 -1.08 9.07
CA LEU A 26 -13.02 -2.44 9.03
C LEU A 26 -11.84 -2.60 10.00
N VAL A 27 -11.27 -1.49 10.45
CA VAL A 27 -10.19 -1.44 11.44
C VAL A 27 -10.47 -0.40 12.51
N GLU A 28 -10.02 -0.65 13.74
CA GLU A 28 -10.17 0.30 14.85
C GLU A 28 -9.18 1.46 14.75
N THR A 29 -7.98 1.22 14.20
CA THR A 29 -6.93 2.25 14.10
C THR A 29 -6.19 2.22 12.77
N GLY A 30 -5.69 3.38 12.33
CA GLY A 30 -4.83 3.46 11.15
C GLY A 30 -3.47 2.74 11.31
N GLY A 31 -3.06 2.45 12.55
CA GLY A 31 -1.89 1.60 12.83
C GLY A 31 -2.17 0.14 12.47
N GLN A 32 -3.35 -0.36 12.86
CA GLN A 32 -3.81 -1.70 12.55
C GLN A 32 -3.95 -1.93 11.04
N ALA A 33 -4.57 -1.01 10.29
CA ALA A 33 -4.65 -1.12 8.82
C ALA A 33 -3.26 -1.30 8.17
N LYS A 34 -2.28 -0.51 8.60
CA LYS A 34 -0.90 -0.61 8.09
C LYS A 34 -0.26 -1.97 8.39
N THR A 35 -0.61 -2.59 9.49
CA THR A 35 -0.10 -3.92 9.86
C THR A 35 -0.79 -4.98 9.01
N LEU A 36 -2.13 -4.98 8.95
CA LEU A 36 -2.91 -5.96 8.19
C LEU A 36 -2.55 -5.98 6.70
N ILE A 37 -2.40 -4.81 6.09
CA ILE A 37 -1.94 -4.70 4.70
C ILE A 37 -0.51 -5.25 4.58
N GLY A 38 0.38 -4.91 5.51
CA GLY A 38 1.77 -5.37 5.48
C GLY A 38 1.93 -6.88 5.67
N GLU A 39 1.00 -7.50 6.38
CA GLU A 39 0.95 -8.95 6.63
C GLU A 39 0.20 -9.72 5.54
N GLY A 40 -0.48 -9.03 4.62
CA GLY A 40 -1.14 -9.65 3.47
C GLY A 40 -2.57 -10.13 3.73
N TYR A 41 -3.25 -9.58 4.75
CA TYR A 41 -4.66 -9.86 5.05
C TYR A 41 -5.65 -9.11 4.15
N VAL A 42 -5.15 -8.26 3.25
CA VAL A 42 -5.98 -7.39 2.40
C VAL A 42 -5.66 -7.67 0.94
N GLY A 43 -6.70 -7.94 0.16
CA GLY A 43 -6.62 -8.14 -1.29
C GLY A 43 -7.21 -6.96 -2.06
N VAL A 44 -6.69 -6.70 -3.25
CA VAL A 44 -7.26 -5.74 -4.21
C VAL A 44 -7.29 -6.41 -5.58
N ASN A 45 -8.43 -6.39 -6.26
CA ASN A 45 -8.65 -7.04 -7.56
C ASN A 45 -8.22 -8.51 -7.53
N TYR A 46 -8.65 -9.23 -6.49
CA TYR A 46 -8.40 -10.66 -6.30
C TYR A 46 -6.93 -11.03 -6.03
N GLU A 47 -6.04 -10.06 -5.80
CA GLU A 47 -4.63 -10.28 -5.46
C GLU A 47 -4.25 -9.67 -4.11
N ILE A 48 -3.40 -10.36 -3.34
CA ILE A 48 -2.90 -9.84 -2.06
C ILE A 48 -2.09 -8.57 -2.28
N CYS A 49 -2.48 -7.49 -1.60
CA CYS A 49 -1.82 -6.20 -1.71
C CYS A 49 -1.08 -5.87 -0.41
N THR A 50 0.24 -5.67 -0.49
CA THR A 50 1.08 -5.26 0.66
C THR A 50 1.43 -3.76 0.68
N ILE A 51 0.89 -3.01 -0.29
CA ILE A 51 1.17 -1.58 -0.47
C ILE A 51 0.16 -0.74 0.32
N LYS A 52 0.59 -0.23 1.49
CA LYS A 52 -0.25 0.51 2.45
C LYS A 52 -0.95 1.75 1.90
N ARG A 53 -0.29 2.46 0.98
CA ARG A 53 -0.80 3.68 0.32
C ARG A 53 -1.15 3.43 -1.14
N LYS A 54 -1.60 2.22 -1.49
CA LYS A 54 -2.11 1.95 -2.83
C LYS A 54 -3.33 2.85 -3.06
N LYS A 55 -3.34 3.56 -4.17
CA LYS A 55 -4.48 4.36 -4.61
C LYS A 55 -5.49 3.43 -5.30
N LEU A 56 -6.74 3.51 -4.88
CA LEU A 56 -7.87 2.79 -5.44
C LEU A 56 -8.80 3.79 -6.13
N TYR A 57 -9.55 3.26 -7.10
CA TYR A 57 -10.53 4.00 -7.90
C TYR A 57 -11.83 3.20 -7.98
N SER A 58 -12.90 3.83 -8.43
CA SER A 58 -14.14 3.13 -8.80
C SER A 58 -13.86 1.97 -9.76
N GLY A 59 -14.57 0.88 -9.53
CA GLY A 59 -14.40 -0.39 -10.23
C GLY A 59 -13.36 -1.33 -9.60
N ASP A 60 -12.54 -0.87 -8.65
CA ASP A 60 -11.68 -1.78 -7.88
C ASP A 60 -12.51 -2.63 -6.91
N VAL A 61 -12.03 -3.85 -6.65
CA VAL A 61 -12.64 -4.77 -5.66
C VAL A 61 -11.66 -4.99 -4.51
N LEU A 62 -12.07 -4.65 -3.30
CA LEU A 62 -11.33 -4.90 -2.07
C LEU A 62 -11.76 -6.24 -1.47
N SER A 63 -10.80 -7.05 -1.05
CA SER A 63 -11.05 -8.29 -0.30
C SER A 63 -10.51 -8.16 1.11
N PHE A 64 -11.37 -8.35 2.11
CA PHE A 64 -10.99 -8.27 3.51
C PHE A 64 -11.86 -9.20 4.36
N ASP A 65 -11.25 -9.97 5.25
CA ASP A 65 -11.93 -10.91 6.16
C ASP A 65 -12.93 -11.89 5.50
N GLY A 66 -12.70 -12.23 4.22
CA GLY A 66 -13.58 -13.10 3.44
C GLY A 66 -14.76 -12.39 2.77
N GLU A 67 -14.89 -11.07 2.97
CA GLU A 67 -15.87 -10.22 2.30
C GLU A 67 -15.24 -9.52 1.09
N GLN A 68 -16.09 -9.22 0.10
CA GLN A 68 -15.71 -8.51 -1.12
C GLN A 68 -16.45 -7.19 -1.19
N PHE A 69 -15.71 -6.10 -1.41
CA PHE A 69 -16.27 -4.76 -1.50
C PHE A 69 -15.98 -4.16 -2.86
N GLN A 70 -17.01 -3.69 -3.56
CA GLN A 70 -16.90 -3.08 -4.87
C GLN A 70 -16.98 -1.56 -4.74
N LEU A 71 -15.95 -0.86 -5.22
CA LEU A 71 -15.90 0.61 -5.13
C LEU A 71 -16.68 1.23 -6.31
N THR A 72 -17.56 2.18 -6.02
CA THR A 72 -18.32 2.99 -6.98
C THR A 72 -18.09 4.48 -6.68
N LEU A 73 -18.24 5.36 -7.67
CA LEU A 73 -18.10 6.81 -7.48
C LEU A 73 -19.48 7.44 -7.36
N SER A 74 -19.72 8.26 -6.32
CA SER A 74 -20.97 9.03 -6.20
C SER A 74 -21.03 10.14 -7.24
N GLU A 75 -22.20 10.33 -7.88
CA GLU A 75 -22.42 11.28 -8.99
C GLU A 75 -22.20 12.76 -8.63
N ASP A 76 -22.18 13.12 -7.34
CA ASP A 76 -21.97 14.49 -6.84
C ASP A 76 -20.49 14.87 -6.64
N ALA A 77 -19.55 13.96 -6.91
CA ALA A 77 -18.12 14.23 -6.77
C ALA A 77 -17.64 15.18 -7.88
N ILE A 78 -17.09 16.35 -7.51
CA ILE A 78 -16.41 17.24 -8.45
C ILE A 78 -15.18 16.48 -8.98
N PRO A 79 -15.12 16.10 -10.27
CA PRO A 79 -14.00 15.33 -10.76
C PRO A 79 -12.75 16.21 -10.70
N ASN A 80 -11.85 15.93 -9.75
CA ASN A 80 -10.49 16.43 -9.82
C ASN A 80 -9.81 15.71 -11.00
N PRO A 81 -9.38 16.42 -12.05
CA PRO A 81 -8.82 15.78 -13.24
C PRO A 81 -7.60 14.94 -12.85
N ARG A 82 -7.68 13.65 -13.16
CA ARG A 82 -6.57 12.70 -13.04
C ARG A 82 -5.39 13.28 -13.83
N PRO A 83 -4.22 13.57 -13.22
CA PRO A 83 -3.06 13.96 -14.01
C PRO A 83 -2.76 12.81 -14.96
N GLU A 84 -2.87 13.07 -16.27
CA GLU A 84 -2.46 12.15 -17.32
C GLU A 84 -1.08 11.59 -16.95
N LYS A 85 -1.01 10.28 -16.75
CA LYS A 85 0.27 9.59 -16.76
C LYS A 85 0.86 9.82 -18.15
N GLN A 86 1.85 10.71 -18.23
CA GLN A 86 2.76 10.73 -19.35
C GLN A 86 3.32 9.30 -19.51
N PRO A 87 3.37 8.76 -20.74
CA PRO A 87 3.87 7.42 -20.97
C PRO A 87 5.34 7.39 -20.54
N GLU A 88 5.62 6.70 -19.43
CA GLU A 88 6.99 6.47 -18.99
C GLU A 88 7.63 5.53 -20.01
N GLN A 89 8.50 6.14 -20.83
CA GLN A 89 9.21 5.51 -21.92
C GLN A 89 9.90 4.24 -21.43
N GLN A 90 9.51 3.18 -22.11
CA GLN A 90 10.09 1.85 -22.13
C GLN A 90 11.62 1.92 -22.24
N ARG A 91 12.33 1.76 -21.11
CA ARG A 91 13.71 1.27 -21.12
C ARG A 91 13.68 -0.24 -20.98
N GLN A 92 13.52 -0.89 -22.13
CA GLN A 92 14.19 -2.17 -22.37
C GLN A 92 15.68 -1.95 -22.00
N ASN A 93 16.33 -2.80 -21.22
CA ASN A 93 16.96 -4.02 -21.70
C ASN A 93 17.24 -4.96 -20.51
N ALA A 94 16.73 -6.19 -20.57
CA ALA A 94 17.32 -7.33 -19.84
C ALA A 94 18.62 -7.77 -20.55
N PRO A 95 19.54 -8.52 -19.88
CA PRO A 95 19.34 -9.97 -19.77
C PRO A 95 19.77 -10.63 -18.43
N LEU A 96 18.88 -11.51 -17.95
CA LEU A 96 19.03 -12.93 -17.53
C LEU A 96 20.26 -13.47 -16.75
N GLU A 97 19.90 -14.44 -15.87
CA GLU A 97 20.70 -15.46 -15.15
C GLU A 97 21.32 -15.02 -13.80
N SER A 98 21.24 -15.75 -12.68
CA SER A 98 21.16 -17.20 -12.47
C SER A 98 20.82 -17.53 -11.01
N SER A 99 20.38 -18.78 -10.81
CA SER A 99 20.66 -19.66 -9.65
C SER A 99 19.81 -19.56 -8.37
N ALA A 100 19.24 -20.73 -8.06
CA ALA A 100 18.68 -21.12 -6.77
C ALA A 100 19.68 -20.99 -5.62
N SER A 101 19.22 -20.66 -4.40
CA SER A 101 19.76 -21.20 -3.13
C SER A 101 19.12 -20.58 -1.86
N THR A 102 18.48 -21.46 -1.08
CA THR A 102 18.66 -21.67 0.38
C THR A 102 19.23 -20.55 1.27
N ALA A 103 18.51 -20.26 2.36
CA ALA A 103 18.95 -19.89 3.72
C ALA A 103 20.43 -19.54 3.99
N LYS A 104 20.71 -18.28 4.41
CA LYS A 104 21.64 -17.96 5.53
C LYS A 104 21.74 -16.46 5.89
N LYS A 105 21.63 -16.20 7.21
CA LYS A 105 22.29 -15.16 8.04
C LYS A 105 22.91 -13.94 7.35
N ARG A 106 22.46 -12.74 7.74
CA ARG A 106 23.30 -11.53 7.79
C ARG A 106 23.23 -10.87 9.17
N LYS A 107 24.29 -11.07 9.97
CA LYS A 107 24.67 -10.23 11.12
C LYS A 107 24.83 -8.79 10.63
N ARG A 108 24.12 -7.83 11.23
CA ARG A 108 24.40 -6.39 11.05
C ARG A 108 24.93 -5.83 12.36
N THR A 109 26.16 -5.34 12.29
CA THR A 109 27.01 -4.89 13.40
C THR A 109 26.58 -3.53 13.96
N LYS A 110 26.69 -3.44 15.30
CA LYS A 110 26.69 -2.31 16.25
C LYS A 110 26.31 -0.88 15.79
N LYS A 111 25.33 -0.32 16.52
CA LYS A 111 24.93 1.10 16.63
C LYS A 111 26.10 2.03 17.03
N PRO A 112 26.10 3.32 16.62
CA PRO A 112 26.67 4.39 17.43
C PRO A 112 25.60 5.07 18.29
N LYS A 113 25.99 5.38 19.52
CA LYS A 113 25.22 5.95 20.63
C LYS A 113 25.03 7.45 20.41
N VAL A 114 23.80 7.94 20.51
CA VAL A 114 23.49 9.38 20.58
C VAL A 114 24.02 9.91 21.91
N ASP A 115 24.82 10.97 21.88
CA ASP A 115 25.35 11.61 23.09
C ASP A 115 24.26 12.51 23.71
N GLU A 116 23.87 12.23 24.95
CA GLU A 116 22.66 12.74 25.62
C GLU A 116 22.83 14.17 26.18
N LYS A 117 23.80 14.94 25.68
CA LYS A 117 24.00 16.34 26.13
C LYS A 117 23.87 17.42 25.07
N THR A 118 23.86 17.10 23.78
CA THR A 118 23.78 18.15 22.73
C THR A 118 22.89 17.82 21.53
N GLY A 119 22.28 16.64 21.44
CA GLY A 119 21.26 16.32 20.43
C GLY A 119 21.70 16.44 18.96
N ARG A 120 23.00 16.68 18.68
CA ARG A 120 23.55 16.84 17.34
C ARG A 120 24.41 15.64 16.98
N ARG A 121 24.22 15.12 15.77
CA ARG A 121 25.07 14.05 15.22
C ARG A 121 26.43 14.67 14.85
N PRO A 122 27.56 14.01 15.15
CA PRO A 122 28.87 14.52 14.77
C PRO A 122 28.97 14.56 13.23
N ILE A 123 29.44 15.70 12.69
CA ILE A 123 29.83 15.78 11.29
C ILE A 123 31.27 15.29 11.16
N SER A 124 31.49 14.30 10.31
CA SER A 124 32.82 13.80 9.99
C SER A 124 33.50 14.77 9.03
N PHE A 125 34.62 15.36 9.44
CA PHE A 125 35.62 15.87 8.50
C PHE A 125 36.47 14.67 8.07
N GLY A 126 36.56 14.46 6.76
CA GLY A 126 37.25 13.32 6.15
C GLY A 126 38.74 13.29 6.41
#